data_AF-A0A2N6BKG6-F1
#
_entry.id   AF-A0A2N6BKG6-F1
#
_cell.length_a   1.000
_cell.length_b   1.000
_cell.length_c   1.000
_cell.angle_alpha   90.00
_cell.angle_beta   90.00
_cell.angle_gamma   90.00
#
_symmetry.space_group_name_H-M   'P 1'
#
loop_
_entity.id
_entity.type
_entity.pdbx_description
1 polymer ?
#
loop_
_entity_poly.entity_id
_entity_poly.type
_entity_poly.pdbx_seq_one_letter_code
_entity_poly.pdbx_strand_id
1 'polypeptide(L)' 'MFNTADDFNRWTARAPQADEQVFQQACALQGQLTKPPGALGRLEDVACWLASWQGRLRPRVQAVDVTVFAGNHGVTARG' A
#
# COMPACT_ATOMS: atom_id res chain seq x y z
N MET A 1 -18.58 -1.49 11.43
CA MET A 1 -19.26 -2.43 10.51
C MET A 1 -20.19 -1.61 9.65
N PHE A 2 -20.27 -1.88 8.34
CA PHE A 2 -21.20 -1.16 7.44
C PHE A 2 -22.60 -1.74 7.61
N ASN A 3 -23.62 -0.90 7.74
CA ASN A 3 -24.99 -1.36 7.97
C ASN A 3 -25.79 -1.48 6.66
N THR A 4 -25.36 -0.78 5.60
CA THR A 4 -25.95 -0.83 4.27
C THR A 4 -24.88 -0.82 3.17
N ALA A 5 -25.27 -1.20 1.94
CA ALA A 5 -24.41 -1.06 0.77
C ALA A 5 -24.02 0.41 0.50
N ASP A 6 -24.93 1.35 0.74
CA ASP A 6 -24.65 2.78 0.59
C ASP A 6 -23.64 3.28 1.62
N ASP A 7 -23.67 2.76 2.85
CA ASP A 7 -22.65 3.08 3.86
C ASP A 7 -21.26 2.63 3.40
N PHE A 8 -21.18 1.42 2.84
CA PHE A 8 -19.93 0.88 2.29
C PHE A 8 -19.42 1.75 1.13
N ASN A 9 -20.29 2.09 0.18
CA ASN A 9 -19.93 2.92 -0.98
C ASN A 9 -19.44 4.31 -0.56
N ARG A 10 -20.10 4.94 0.43
CA ARG A 10 -19.65 6.25 0.95
C ARG A 10 -18.30 6.17 1.66
N TRP A 11 -18.01 5.04 2.32
CA TRP A 11 -16.73 4.84 2.98
C TRP A 11 -15.61 4.63 1.96
N THR A 12 -15.82 3.77 0.95
CA THR A 12 -14.81 3.50 -0.09
C THR A 12 -14.53 4.73 -0.96
N ALA A 13 -15.54 5.58 -1.20
CA ALA A 13 -15.36 6.85 -1.90
C ALA A 13 -14.41 7.83 -1.18
N ARG A 14 -14.14 7.62 0.11
CA ARG A 14 -13.21 8.43 0.93
C ARG A 14 -11.91 7.70 1.25
N ALA A 15 -11.65 6.58 0.59
CA ALA A 15 -10.38 5.87 0.76
C ALA A 15 -9.22 6.83 0.44
N PRO A 16 -8.13 6.78 1.23
CA PRO A 16 -6.97 7.61 0.96
C PRO A 16 -6.39 7.24 -0.41
N GLN A 17 -5.74 8.21 -1.03
CA GLN A 17 -4.94 8.00 -2.23
C GLN A 17 -3.46 8.16 -1.87
N ALA A 18 -2.60 7.53 -2.66
CA ALA A 18 -1.17 7.74 -2.56
C ALA A 18 -0.83 9.23 -2.79
N ASP A 19 0.07 9.78 -2.00
CA ASP A 19 0.57 11.15 -2.18
C ASP A 19 1.61 11.19 -3.31
N GLU A 20 1.21 11.75 -4.45
CA GLU A 20 2.05 11.86 -5.65
C GLU A 20 3.27 12.76 -5.42
N GLN A 21 3.15 13.83 -4.62
CA GLN A 21 4.29 14.71 -4.35
C GLN A 21 5.35 13.97 -3.54
N VAL A 22 4.92 13.19 -2.53
CA VAL A 22 5.83 12.37 -1.73
C VAL A 22 6.43 11.24 -2.57
N PHE A 23 5.68 10.63 -3.48
CA PHE A 23 6.22 9.64 -4.42
C PHE A 23 7.39 10.22 -5.23
N GLN A 24 7.18 11.37 -5.87
CA GLN A 24 8.21 12.02 -6.70
C GLN A 24 9.44 12.42 -5.88
N GLN A 25 9.23 12.95 -4.68
CA GLN A 25 10.31 13.28 -3.76
C GLN A 25 11.08 12.04 -3.29
N ALA A 26 10.41 10.91 -3.06
CA ALA A 26 11.04 9.65 -2.68
C ALA A 26 11.88 9.07 -3.84
N CYS A 27 11.38 9.12 -5.08
CA CYS A 27 12.14 8.74 -6.28
C CYS A 27 13.41 9.61 -6.43
N ALA A 28 13.27 10.93 -6.27
CA ALA A 28 14.40 11.86 -6.31
C ALA A 28 15.44 11.54 -5.21
N LEU A 29 14.98 11.25 -3.99
CA LEU A 29 15.85 10.84 -2.88
C LEU A 29 16.59 9.54 -3.22
N GLN A 30 15.91 8.53 -3.77
CA GLN A 30 16.52 7.25 -4.14
C GLN A 30 17.64 7.38 -5.18
N GLY A 31 17.50 8.32 -6.12
CA GLY A 31 18.53 8.62 -7.11
C GLY A 31 19.79 9.29 -6.54
N GLN A 32 19.72 9.85 -5.33
CA GLN A 32 20.82 10.59 -4.69
C GLN A 32 21.51 9.82 -3.55
N LEU A 33 21.05 8.61 -3.22
CA LEU A 33 21.70 7.80 -2.20
C LEU A 33 23.08 7.30 -2.67
N THR A 34 23.89 6.83 -1.72
CA THR A 34 25.26 6.35 -1.99
C THR A 34 25.33 5.07 -2.84
N LYS A 35 24.19 4.46 -3.15
CA LYS A 35 24.11 3.35 -4.10
C LYS A 35 24.05 3.88 -5.54
N PRO A 36 24.54 3.13 -6.54
CA PRO A 36 24.23 3.44 -7.93
C PRO A 36 22.70 3.51 -8.13
N PRO A 37 22.19 4.43 -8.96
CA PRO A 37 20.77 4.48 -9.28
C PRO A 37 20.24 3.12 -9.75
N GLY A 38 19.09 2.68 -9.22
CA GLY A 38 18.47 1.40 -9.57
C GLY A 38 19.14 0.14 -9.01
N ALA A 39 20.23 0.26 -8.25
CA ALA A 39 20.97 -0.90 -7.74
C ALA A 39 20.15 -1.83 -6.83
N LEU A 40 19.05 -1.36 -6.23
CA LEU A 40 18.16 -2.18 -5.41
C LEU A 40 16.89 -2.64 -6.16
N GLY A 41 16.74 -2.27 -7.44
CA GLY A 41 15.62 -2.64 -8.30
C GLY A 41 14.27 -2.42 -7.61
N ARG A 42 13.46 -3.49 -7.54
CA ARG A 42 12.09 -3.46 -6.98
C ARG A 42 12.01 -2.94 -5.54
N LEU A 43 13.09 -3.01 -4.75
CA LEU A 43 13.08 -2.44 -3.40
C LEU A 43 12.99 -0.91 -3.41
N GLU A 44 13.50 -0.25 -4.46
CA GLU A 44 13.36 1.20 -4.63
C GLU A 44 11.89 1.54 -4.92
N ASP A 45 11.25 0.78 -5.81
CA ASP A 45 9.83 0.95 -6.16
C ASP A 45 8.93 0.78 -4.93
N VAL A 46 9.17 -0.26 -4.13
CA VAL A 46 8.41 -0.53 -2.90
C VAL A 46 8.64 0.58 -1.86
N ALA A 47 9.86 1.11 -1.76
CA ALA A 47 10.14 2.22 -0.84
C ALA A 47 9.42 3.51 -1.25
N CYS A 48 9.43 3.87 -2.54
CA CYS A 48 8.71 5.04 -3.05
C CYS A 48 7.19 4.88 -2.92
N TRP A 49 6.66 3.69 -3.23
CA TRP A 49 5.25 3.36 -3.03
C TRP A 49 4.86 3.45 -1.54
N LEU A 50 5.64 2.89 -0.63
CA LEU A 50 5.32 2.96 0.79
C LEU A 50 5.42 4.41 1.32
N ALA A 51 6.36 5.20 0.81
CA ALA A 51 6.49 6.61 1.15
C ALA A 51 5.23 7.40 0.79
N SER A 52 4.67 7.19 -0.41
CA SER A 52 3.48 7.90 -0.88
C SER A 52 2.22 7.51 -0.10
N TRP A 53 2.08 6.24 0.28
CA TRP A 53 0.95 5.79 1.12
C TRP A 53 1.07 6.22 2.58
N GLN A 54 2.29 6.46 3.09
CA GLN A 54 2.51 6.95 4.44
C GLN A 54 2.64 8.48 4.54
N GLY A 55 2.65 9.21 3.41
CA GLY A 55 2.95 10.64 3.39
C GLY A 55 4.33 10.98 3.97
N ARG A 56 5.32 10.06 3.85
CA ARG A 56 6.61 10.14 4.55
C ARG A 56 7.77 9.65 3.69
N LEU A 57 8.73 10.53 3.39
CA LEU A 57 9.91 10.22 2.53
C LEU A 57 10.78 9.05 3.00
N ARG A 58 10.87 8.84 4.31
CA ARG A 58 11.57 7.69 4.89
C ARG A 58 10.52 6.80 5.55
N PRO A 59 9.79 5.97 4.79
CA PRO A 59 8.69 5.19 5.32
C PRO A 59 9.19 4.23 6.40
N ARG A 60 8.29 3.83 7.31
CA ARG A 60 8.60 2.89 8.38
C ARG A 60 7.60 1.75 8.41
N VAL A 61 8.08 0.57 8.74
CA VAL A 61 7.26 -0.61 8.98
C VAL A 61 7.52 -1.03 10.41
N GLN A 62 6.63 -0.66 11.33
CA GLN A 62 6.80 -0.87 12.79
C GLN A 62 5.81 -1.87 13.37
N ALA A 63 4.58 -1.87 12.85
CA ALA A 63 3.53 -2.83 13.18
C ALA A 63 3.01 -3.40 11.86
N VAL A 64 3.10 -4.71 11.70
CA VAL A 64 2.63 -5.43 10.52
C VAL A 64 1.58 -6.42 10.99
N ASP A 65 0.35 -6.22 10.54
CA ASP A 65 -0.75 -7.13 10.81
C ASP A 65 -0.98 -8.05 9.61
N VAL A 66 -1.14 -9.33 9.89
CA VAL A 66 -1.54 -10.33 8.88
C VAL A 66 -2.93 -10.82 9.26
N THR A 67 -3.95 -10.45 8.46
CA THR A 67 -5.33 -10.90 8.66
C THR A 67 -5.65 -12.03 7.68
N VAL A 68 -5.98 -13.21 8.22
CA VAL A 68 -6.37 -14.39 7.42
C VAL A 68 -7.88 -14.51 7.40
N PHE A 69 -8.48 -14.38 6.22
CA PHE A 69 -9.90 -14.66 6.02
C PHE A 69 -10.08 -16.12 5.60
N ALA A 70 -10.71 -16.93 6.46
CA ALA A 70 -11.00 -18.33 6.17
C ALA A 70 -12.52 -18.56 6.18
N GLY A 71 -13.03 -19.21 5.15
CA GLY A 71 -14.45 -19.53 5.00
C GLY A 71 -14.63 -20.76 4.12
N ASN A 72 -15.73 -21.49 4.32
CA ASN A 72 -16.08 -22.65 3.50
C ASN A 72 -16.95 -22.22 2.32
N HIS A 73 -16.84 -22.93 1.19
CA HIS A 73 -17.64 -22.67 -0.01
C HIS A 73 -18.63 -23.81 -0.24
N GLY A 74 -19.94 -23.58 -0.18
CA GLY A 74 -20.94 -24.64 -0.40
C GLY A 74 -20.90 -25.27 -1.80
N VAL A 75 -20.35 -24.56 -2.79
CA VAL A 75 -20.18 -25.08 -4.15
C VAL A 75 -19.14 -26.21 -4.23
N THR A 76 -18.19 -26.28 -3.32
CA THR A 76 -17.16 -27.34 -3.35
C THR A 76 -17.73 -28.73 -3.04
N ALA A 77 -18.94 -28.80 -2.47
CA ALA A 77 -19.68 -30.05 -2.34
C ALA A 77 -20.12 -30.64 -3.70
N ARG A 78 -19.95 -29.92 -4.82
CA ARG A 78 -20.33 -30.34 -6.17
C ARG A 78 -19.16 -30.79 -7.05
N GLY A 79 -17.92 -30.79 -6.54
CA GLY A 79 -16.71 -31.12 -7.31
C GLY A 79 -16.19 -29.93 -8.11
#